data_AF-A0A2V1CXI6-F1
#
_entry.id   AF-A0A2V1CXI6-F1
#
_cell.length_a   1.000
_cell.length_b   1.000
_cell.length_c   1.000
_cell.angle_alpha   90.00
_cell.angle_beta   90.00
_cell.angle_gamma   90.00
#
_symmetry.space_group_name_H-M   'P 1'
#
loop_
_entity.id
_entity.type
_entity.pdbx_description
1 polymer ?
#
loop_
_entity_poly.entity_id
_entity_poly.type
_entity_poly.pdbx_seq_one_letter_code
_entity_poly.pdbx_strand_id
1 'polypeptide(L)'
;KKTFWYCYLCEKQRHQQELPAIGNGNSTALDHLYQKHNVDKVTGEHRAKSFREGSDTSSQLSISESQGMKSLVFTRRLDHFKQLFIRWLVCCHVSFFQIENIYFRDLLFYLFPPLAKLLPKAASTHTWASCSRSFELDKEVLKKKLQNSLSRVYISLDCWSSPN
;
A
#
# COMPACT_ATOMS: atom_id res chain seq x y z
N LYS A 1 15.32 -21.86 22.73
CA LYS A 1 15.77 -20.88 21.71
C LYS A 1 15.05 -21.21 20.40
N LYS A 2 14.40 -20.24 19.74
CA LYS A 2 13.73 -20.47 18.45
C LYS A 2 14.70 -20.12 17.32
N THR A 3 14.94 -21.05 16.41
CA THR A 3 15.80 -20.90 15.24
C THR A 3 14.92 -20.57 14.03
N PHE A 4 15.33 -19.59 13.22
CA PHE A 4 14.60 -19.18 12.02
C PHE A 4 15.44 -19.49 10.79
N TRP A 5 14.75 -19.81 9.69
CA TRP A 5 15.41 -20.07 8.42
C TRP A 5 15.40 -18.82 7.54
N TYR A 6 16.54 -18.56 6.92
CA TYR A 6 16.75 -17.43 6.02
C TYR A 6 17.15 -17.94 4.65
N CYS A 7 16.49 -17.46 3.59
CA CYS A 7 16.74 -17.89 2.22
C CYS A 7 17.53 -16.81 1.46
N TYR A 8 18.80 -17.07 1.14
CA TYR A 8 19.61 -16.12 0.38
C TYR A 8 19.11 -15.87 -1.05
N LEU A 9 18.44 -16.85 -1.68
CA LEU A 9 17.92 -16.71 -3.04
C LEU A 9 16.77 -15.71 -3.13
N CYS A 10 15.88 -15.67 -2.12
CA CYS A 10 14.84 -14.65 -2.04
C CYS A 10 15.41 -13.24 -1.86
N GLU A 11 16.51 -13.10 -1.09
CA GLU A 11 17.18 -11.82 -0.88
C GLU A 11 17.76 -11.28 -2.18
N LYS A 12 18.47 -12.15 -2.92
CA LYS A 12 19.02 -11.80 -4.24
C LYS A 12 17.94 -11.38 -5.25
N GLN A 13 16.73 -11.93 -5.12
CA GLN A 13 15.58 -11.61 -5.97
C GLN A 13 14.72 -10.44 -5.43
N ARG A 14 15.11 -9.84 -4.29
CA ARG A 14 14.35 -8.79 -3.58
C ARG A 14 12.89 -9.16 -3.32
N HIS A 15 12.61 -10.44 -3.09
CA HIS A 15 11.28 -10.92 -2.76
C HIS A 15 11.06 -10.87 -1.25
N GLN A 16 9.85 -10.51 -0.80
CA GLN A 16 9.50 -10.51 0.61
C GLN A 16 9.63 -11.93 1.18
N GLN A 17 10.45 -12.09 2.23
CA GLN A 17 10.66 -13.36 2.91
C GLN A 17 9.76 -13.47 4.13
N GLU A 18 9.02 -14.55 4.22
CA GLU A 18 8.43 -15.00 5.48
C GLU A 18 9.52 -15.76 6.23
N LEU A 19 9.85 -15.37 7.46
CA LEU A 19 10.90 -15.98 8.30
C LEU A 19 10.31 -17.16 9.07
N PRO A 20 10.36 -18.40 8.55
CA PRO A 20 9.66 -19.52 9.14
C PRO A 20 10.46 -20.01 10.35
N ALA A 21 9.77 -20.27 11.46
CA ALA A 21 10.41 -20.90 12.61
C ALA A 21 10.79 -22.35 12.25
N ILE A 22 12.07 -22.69 12.36
CA ILE A 22 12.58 -24.04 12.14
C ILE A 22 12.24 -24.88 13.37
N GLY A 23 11.47 -25.95 13.17
CA GLY A 23 11.31 -27.05 14.13
C GLY A 23 12.45 -28.08 14.01
N ASN A 24 12.24 -29.32 14.48
CA ASN A 24 13.24 -30.39 14.34
C ASN A 24 13.27 -30.92 12.90
N GLY A 25 13.88 -30.20 11.96
CA GLY A 25 14.08 -30.65 10.59
C GLY A 25 14.39 -29.55 9.57
N ASN A 26 14.74 -29.96 8.34
CA ASN A 26 15.01 -29.08 7.19
C ASN A 26 13.84 -29.05 6.18
N SER A 27 12.72 -29.69 6.48
CA SER A 27 11.58 -29.88 5.59
C SER A 27 10.98 -28.55 5.12
N THR A 28 10.89 -27.56 6.03
CA THR A 28 10.39 -26.21 5.73
C THR A 28 11.29 -25.47 4.74
N ALA A 29 12.61 -25.62 4.88
CA ALA A 29 13.58 -25.03 3.97
C ALA A 29 13.51 -25.67 2.57
N LEU A 30 13.45 -27.00 2.52
CA LEU A 30 13.33 -27.76 1.26
C LEU A 30 12.00 -27.48 0.54
N ASP A 31 10.91 -27.35 1.28
CA ASP A 31 9.61 -27.02 0.71
C ASP A 31 9.57 -25.62 0.11
N HIS A 32 10.17 -24.65 0.80
CA HIS A 32 10.33 -23.30 0.25
C HIS A 32 11.20 -23.30 -1.03
N LEU A 33 12.36 -23.96 -1.00
CA LEU A 33 13.27 -24.01 -2.15
C LEU A 33 12.60 -24.65 -3.38
N TYR A 34 11.77 -25.68 -3.16
CA TYR A 34 10.98 -26.31 -4.21
C TYR A 34 9.89 -25.38 -4.76
N GLN A 35 9.06 -24.79 -3.89
CA GLN A 35 7.91 -24.00 -4.31
C GLN A 35 8.29 -22.63 -4.88
N LYS A 36 9.31 -21.97 -4.32
CA LYS A 36 9.68 -20.58 -4.67
C LYS A 36 10.85 -20.49 -5.62
N HIS A 37 11.75 -21.48 -5.60
CA HIS A 37 12.98 -21.47 -6.41
C HIS A 37 13.11 -22.64 -7.39
N ASN A 38 12.10 -23.54 -7.44
CA ASN A 38 12.08 -24.71 -8.32
C ASN A 38 13.35 -25.57 -8.21
N VAL A 39 13.88 -25.66 -6.98
CA VAL A 39 15.03 -26.49 -6.62
C VAL A 39 14.49 -27.83 -6.17
N ASP A 40 14.99 -28.91 -6.75
CA ASP A 40 14.54 -30.25 -6.39
C ASP A 40 14.92 -30.60 -4.93
N LYS A 41 13.99 -31.20 -4.18
CA LYS A 41 14.17 -31.52 -2.76
C LYS A 41 15.19 -32.63 -2.52
N VAL A 42 15.46 -33.47 -3.52
CA VAL A 42 16.28 -34.67 -3.42
C VAL A 42 17.63 -34.47 -4.10
N THR A 43 17.65 -33.87 -5.30
CA THR A 43 18.90 -33.68 -6.05
C THR A 43 19.57 -32.32 -5.82
N GLY A 44 18.84 -31.31 -5.32
CA GLY A 44 19.37 -29.97 -5.09
C GLY A 44 19.65 -29.18 -6.36
N GLU A 45 19.30 -29.72 -7.53
CA GLU A 45 19.51 -29.06 -8.81
C GLU A 45 18.37 -28.10 -9.14
N HIS A 46 18.72 -26.99 -9.80
CA HIS A 46 17.72 -26.09 -10.38
C HIS A 46 17.09 -26.76 -11.59
N ARG A 47 15.80 -27.10 -11.50
CA ARG A 47 15.11 -27.68 -12.65
C ARG A 47 15.06 -26.65 -13.77
N ALA A 48 15.72 -26.96 -14.89
CA ALA A 48 15.74 -26.11 -16.07
C ALA A 48 14.30 -25.74 -16.44
N LYS A 49 14.01 -24.44 -16.60
CA LYS A 49 12.71 -23.97 -17.07
C LYS A 49 12.51 -24.47 -18.51
N SER A 50 11.89 -25.62 -18.68
CA SER A 50 11.25 -25.98 -19.94
C SER A 50 10.02 -25.07 -20.08
N PHE A 51 10.17 -24.03 -20.90
CA PHE A 51 9.04 -23.36 -21.53
C PHE A 51 8.20 -24.45 -22.22
N ARG A 52 7.00 -24.74 -21.70
CA ARG A 52 5.86 -25.28 -22.45
C ARG A 52 4.61 -25.32 -21.58
N GLU A 53 3.53 -24.86 -22.21
CA GLU A 53 2.17 -24.71 -21.73
C GLU A 53 1.50 -26.04 -21.37
N GLY A 54 0.56 -25.98 -20.40
CA GLY A 54 -0.69 -26.73 -20.44
C GLY A 54 -0.83 -28.00 -19.59
N SER A 55 -1.95 -28.04 -18.82
CA SER A 55 -2.65 -29.20 -18.24
C SER A 55 -2.07 -29.78 -16.93
N ASP A 56 -2.78 -29.95 -15.80
CA ASP A 56 -4.19 -29.69 -15.45
C ASP A 56 -4.43 -29.84 -13.93
N THR A 57 -5.53 -29.25 -13.47
CA THR A 57 -6.36 -29.60 -12.29
C THR A 57 -5.80 -29.44 -10.87
N SER A 58 -6.09 -28.27 -10.27
CA SER A 58 -6.69 -28.21 -8.93
C SER A 58 -7.27 -26.80 -8.72
N SER A 59 -8.59 -26.68 -8.87
CA SER A 59 -9.47 -25.58 -8.43
C SER A 59 -8.82 -24.23 -8.13
N GLN A 60 -8.20 -23.60 -9.12
CA GLN A 60 -7.74 -22.22 -9.02
C GLN A 60 -8.80 -21.32 -9.66
N LEU A 61 -9.44 -20.51 -8.82
CA LEU A 61 -10.10 -19.27 -9.23
C LEU A 61 -9.21 -18.60 -10.27
N SER A 62 -9.79 -18.23 -11.41
CA SER A 62 -9.06 -17.76 -12.57
C SER A 62 -8.02 -16.72 -12.16
N ILE A 63 -6.79 -16.84 -12.67
CA ILE A 63 -5.71 -15.89 -12.39
C ILE A 63 -6.16 -14.45 -12.72
N SER A 64 -7.11 -14.26 -13.66
CA SER A 64 -7.73 -12.97 -13.96
C SER A 64 -8.65 -12.45 -12.84
N GLU A 65 -9.48 -13.28 -12.20
CA GLU A 65 -10.28 -12.89 -11.03
C GLU A 65 -9.40 -12.56 -9.83
N SER A 66 -8.32 -13.33 -9.60
CA SER A 66 -7.41 -13.07 -8.47
C SER A 66 -6.60 -11.78 -8.64
N GLN A 67 -6.23 -11.43 -9.88
CA GLN A 67 -5.60 -10.14 -10.20
C GLN A 67 -6.60 -8.99 -10.12
N GLY A 68 -7.83 -9.20 -10.59
CA GLY A 68 -8.93 -8.25 -10.41
C GLY A 68 -9.21 -7.99 -8.93
N MET A 69 -9.31 -9.03 -8.10
CA MET A 69 -9.51 -8.92 -6.65
C MET A 69 -8.32 -8.28 -5.94
N LYS A 70 -7.08 -8.62 -6.30
CA LYS A 70 -5.87 -7.95 -5.75
C LYS A 70 -5.84 -6.47 -6.14
N SER A 71 -6.18 -6.14 -7.39
CA SER A 71 -6.27 -4.77 -7.89
C SER A 71 -7.39 -3.96 -7.22
N LEU A 72 -8.56 -4.57 -7.02
CA LEU A 72 -9.69 -3.95 -6.33
C LEU A 72 -9.41 -3.76 -4.84
N VAL A 73 -8.82 -4.76 -4.16
CA VAL A 73 -8.40 -4.65 -2.76
C VAL A 73 -7.31 -3.60 -2.60
N PHE A 74 -6.36 -3.53 -3.54
CA PHE A 74 -5.33 -2.50 -3.58
C PHE A 74 -5.94 -1.11 -3.80
N THR A 75 -6.84 -0.95 -4.78
CA THR A 75 -7.56 0.31 -5.05
C THR A 75 -8.35 0.76 -3.81
N ARG A 76 -9.08 -0.14 -3.15
CA ARG A 76 -9.83 0.16 -1.92
C ARG A 76 -8.90 0.60 -0.78
N ARG A 77 -7.76 -0.08 -0.61
CA ARG A 77 -6.74 0.29 0.39
C ARG A 77 -6.11 1.64 0.08
N LEU A 78 -5.89 1.95 -1.19
CA LEU A 78 -5.37 3.25 -1.63
C LEU A 78 -6.36 4.39 -1.37
N ASP A 79 -7.66 4.17 -1.60
CA ASP A 79 -8.66 5.21 -1.33
C ASP A 79 -8.79 5.49 0.16
N HIS A 80 -8.74 4.46 1.00
CA HIS A 80 -8.68 4.64 2.44
C HIS A 80 -7.38 5.33 2.89
N PHE A 81 -6.24 4.96 2.28
CA PHE A 81 -4.97 5.64 2.53
C PHE A 81 -5.05 7.14 2.18
N LYS A 82 -5.64 7.51 1.04
CA LYS A 82 -5.80 8.93 0.65
C LYS A 82 -6.60 9.70 1.70
N GLN A 83 -7.68 9.11 2.24
CA GLN A 83 -8.47 9.75 3.30
C GLN A 83 -7.65 9.96 4.58
N LEU A 84 -6.92 8.95 5.02
CA LEU A 84 -6.05 9.05 6.20
C LEU A 84 -4.92 10.06 5.97
N PHE A 85 -4.38 10.11 4.76
CA PHE A 85 -3.33 11.04 4.36
C PHE A 85 -3.81 12.50 4.39
N ILE A 86 -4.98 12.79 3.80
CA ILE A 86 -5.60 14.12 3.84
C ILE A 86 -5.92 14.51 5.29
N ARG A 87 -6.47 13.59 6.09
CA ARG A 87 -6.75 13.83 7.51
C ARG A 87 -5.49 14.18 8.29
N TRP A 88 -4.40 13.44 8.09
CA TRP A 88 -3.12 13.76 8.72
C TRP A 88 -2.62 15.15 8.29
N LEU A 89 -2.69 15.46 6.99
CA LEU A 89 -2.26 16.74 6.44
C LEU A 89 -3.02 17.92 7.07
N VAL A 90 -4.35 17.81 7.16
CA VAL A 90 -5.23 18.85 7.72
C VAL A 90 -5.10 18.94 9.24
N CYS A 91 -5.22 17.82 9.96
CA CYS A 91 -5.25 17.83 11.43
C CYS A 91 -3.89 18.16 12.06
N CYS A 92 -2.79 17.81 11.41
CA CYS A 92 -1.44 18.11 11.90
C CYS A 92 -0.86 19.39 11.27
N HIS A 93 -1.63 20.14 10.49
CA HIS A 93 -1.20 21.35 9.79
C HIS A 93 0.10 21.15 8.98
N VAL A 94 0.20 20.00 8.31
CA VAL A 94 1.41 19.64 7.57
C VAL A 94 1.45 20.41 6.27
N SER A 95 2.53 21.18 6.06
CA SER A 95 2.76 21.84 4.78
C SER A 95 2.95 20.82 3.67
N PHE A 96 2.42 21.11 2.47
CA PHE A 96 2.61 20.29 1.28
C PHE A 96 4.10 20.09 0.93
N PHE A 97 4.97 21.03 1.32
CA PHE A 97 6.42 20.90 1.18
C PHE A 97 6.97 19.65 1.89
N GLN A 98 6.38 19.25 3.03
CA GLN A 98 6.82 18.06 3.76
C GLN A 98 6.51 16.75 3.01
N ILE A 99 5.60 16.78 2.04
CA ILE A 99 5.29 15.64 1.17
C ILE A 99 6.38 15.47 0.09
N GLU A 100 7.04 16.56 -0.28
CA GLU A 100 8.19 16.54 -1.18
C GLU A 100 9.48 16.11 -0.48
N ASN A 101 9.52 16.18 0.85
CA ASN A 101 10.67 15.82 1.65
C ASN A 101 11.17 14.39 1.33
N ILE A 102 12.44 14.29 0.97
CA ILE A 102 13.10 13.03 0.58
C ILE A 102 13.04 11.98 1.70
N TYR A 103 13.21 12.39 2.96
CA TYR A 103 13.21 11.48 4.10
C TYR A 103 11.81 10.88 4.35
N PHE A 104 10.78 11.70 4.16
CA PHE A 104 9.39 11.24 4.23
C PHE A 104 9.09 10.24 3.12
N ARG A 105 9.56 10.51 1.89
CA ARG A 105 9.39 9.61 0.75
C ARG A 105 10.12 8.29 0.92
N ASP A 106 11.32 8.30 1.48
CA ASP A 106 12.10 7.09 1.74
C ASP A 106 11.43 6.22 2.81
N LEU A 107 10.91 6.83 3.89
CA LEU A 107 10.10 6.13 4.88
C LEU A 107 8.85 5.49 4.26
N LEU A 108 8.15 6.24 3.41
CA LEU A 108 6.97 5.76 2.69
C LEU A 108 7.29 4.63 1.71
N PHE A 109 8.44 4.72 1.02
CA PHE A 109 8.92 3.68 0.11
C PHE A 109 9.28 2.41 0.88
N TYR A 110 9.91 2.53 2.05
CA TYR A 110 10.21 1.39 2.92
C TYR A 110 8.93 0.67 3.37
N LEU A 111 7.90 1.43 3.79
CA LEU A 111 6.63 0.86 4.25
C LEU A 111 5.78 0.30 3.11
N PHE A 112 5.72 1.01 1.97
CA PHE A 112 4.92 0.61 0.83
C PHE A 112 5.53 1.11 -0.50
N PRO A 113 6.40 0.30 -1.16
CA PRO A 113 7.07 0.69 -2.40
C PRO A 113 6.15 1.15 -3.54
N PRO A 114 4.94 0.56 -3.73
CA PRO A 114 4.01 1.03 -4.77
C PRO A 114 3.48 2.45 -4.53
N LEU A 115 3.47 2.92 -3.27
CA LEU A 115 2.90 4.22 -2.89
C LEU A 115 3.75 5.39 -3.35
N ALA A 116 5.07 5.22 -3.31
CA ALA A 116 6.01 6.26 -3.71
C ALA A 116 5.83 6.68 -5.18
N LYS A 117 5.32 5.76 -6.03
CA LYS A 117 4.99 6.05 -7.43
C LYS A 117 3.64 6.75 -7.59
N LEU A 118 2.73 6.60 -6.63
CA LEU A 118 1.39 7.18 -6.63
C LEU A 118 1.37 8.59 -6.03
N LEU A 119 2.33 8.89 -5.14
CA LEU A 119 2.50 10.22 -4.59
C LEU A 119 3.13 11.14 -5.63
N PRO A 120 2.47 12.25 -6.01
CA PRO A 120 3.02 13.24 -6.94
C PRO A 120 4.41 13.67 -6.49
N LYS A 121 5.39 13.69 -7.39
CA LYS A 121 6.80 14.03 -7.07
C LYS A 121 7.02 15.49 -6.66
N ALA A 122 6.10 16.35 -7.05
CA ALA A 122 5.99 17.72 -6.58
C ALA A 122 4.57 17.90 -6.02
N ALA A 123 4.34 18.96 -5.25
CA ALA A 123 3.05 19.58 -4.99
C ALA A 123 2.46 20.12 -6.30
N SER A 124 2.35 19.25 -7.29
CA SER A 124 1.74 19.54 -8.56
C SER A 124 0.23 19.51 -8.40
N THR A 125 -0.42 20.15 -9.36
CA THR A 125 -1.87 20.33 -9.49
C THR A 125 -2.69 19.07 -9.23
N HIS A 126 -2.12 17.87 -9.35
CA HIS A 126 -2.80 16.60 -9.09
C HIS A 126 -3.05 16.32 -7.60
N THR A 127 -2.08 16.61 -6.73
CA THR A 127 -2.24 16.51 -5.25
C THR A 127 -3.22 17.54 -4.74
N TRP A 128 -3.17 18.74 -5.32
CA TRP A 128 -4.16 19.78 -5.10
C TRP A 128 -5.53 19.32 -5.60
N ALA A 129 -5.66 18.79 -6.82
CA ALA A 129 -6.93 18.38 -7.39
C ALA A 129 -7.61 17.26 -6.59
N SER A 130 -6.85 16.29 -6.05
CA SER A 130 -7.41 15.23 -5.21
C SER A 130 -7.83 15.72 -3.82
N CYS A 131 -7.05 16.60 -3.20
CA CYS A 131 -7.42 17.25 -1.94
C CYS A 131 -8.64 18.17 -2.13
N SER A 132 -8.63 19.02 -3.16
CA SER A 132 -9.73 19.93 -3.51
C SER A 132 -11.01 19.18 -3.83
N ARG A 133 -10.95 18.05 -4.54
CA ARG A 133 -12.13 17.22 -4.78
C ARG A 133 -12.71 16.64 -3.49
N SER A 134 -11.86 16.16 -2.60
CA SER A 134 -12.28 15.63 -1.30
C SER A 134 -12.89 16.73 -0.43
N PHE A 135 -12.28 17.93 -0.45
CA PHE A 135 -12.78 19.12 0.21
C PHE A 135 -14.18 19.54 -0.30
N GLU A 136 -14.37 19.62 -1.62
CA GLU A 136 -15.69 19.99 -2.17
C GLU A 136 -16.77 18.95 -1.83
N LEU A 137 -16.42 17.65 -1.82
CA LEU A 137 -17.35 16.61 -1.38
C LEU A 137 -17.74 16.79 0.10
N ASP A 138 -16.77 16.97 0.98
CA ASP A 138 -17.01 17.15 2.42
C ASP A 138 -17.77 18.45 2.71
N LYS A 139 -17.50 19.51 1.96
CA LYS A 139 -18.22 20.78 2.01
C LYS A 139 -19.68 20.62 1.62
N GLU A 140 -19.99 19.88 0.56
CA GLU A 140 -21.38 19.62 0.19
C GLU A 140 -22.12 18.75 1.23
N VAL A 141 -21.42 17.79 1.83
CA VAL A 141 -21.97 17.02 2.98
C VAL A 141 -22.24 17.95 4.17
N LEU A 142 -21.31 18.84 4.49
CA LEU A 142 -21.48 19.81 5.58
C LEU A 142 -22.63 20.77 5.30
N LYS A 143 -22.76 21.26 4.06
CA LYS A 143 -23.86 22.13 3.62
C LYS A 143 -25.21 21.46 3.82
N LYS A 144 -25.35 20.19 3.43
CA LYS A 144 -26.58 19.41 3.67
C LYS A 144 -26.86 19.23 5.17
N LYS A 145 -25.84 18.97 5.99
CA LYS A 145 -25.99 18.89 7.45
C LYS A 145 -26.45 20.20 8.06
N LEU A 146 -25.91 21.33 7.61
CA LEU A 146 -26.33 22.66 8.03
C LEU A 146 -27.77 22.97 7.60
N GLN A 147 -28.16 22.61 6.37
CA GLN A 147 -29.53 22.77 5.88
C GLN A 147 -30.56 21.92 6.66
N ASN A 148 -30.18 20.71 7.06
CA ASN A 148 -31.04 19.80 7.80
C ASN A 148 -30.97 19.99 9.32
N SER A 149 -30.19 20.96 9.81
CA SER A 149 -30.06 21.22 11.24
C SER A 149 -31.36 21.80 11.80
N LEU A 150 -31.96 21.12 12.77
CA LEU A 150 -33.11 21.64 13.54
C LEU A 150 -32.69 22.69 14.58
N SER A 151 -31.42 22.69 14.97
CA SER A 151 -30.85 23.66 15.92
C SER A 151 -30.48 24.97 15.24
N ARG A 152 -30.54 26.07 16.01
CA ARG A 152 -30.01 27.37 15.58
C ARG A 152 -28.51 27.28 15.36
N VAL A 153 -28.06 27.62 14.15
CA VAL A 153 -26.65 27.70 13.79
C VAL A 153 -26.15 29.11 14.08
N TYR A 154 -25.15 29.23 14.97
CA TYR A 154 -24.48 30.49 15.27
C TYR A 154 -23.14 30.54 14.54
N ILE A 155 -22.91 31.62 13.80
CA ILE A 155 -21.67 31.85 13.04
C ILE A 155 -20.97 33.06 13.65
N SER A 156 -19.80 32.86 14.23
CA SER A 156 -18.92 33.94 14.67
C SER A 156 -17.95 34.28 13.54
N LEU A 157 -17.86 35.56 13.19
CA LEU A 157 -16.88 36.05 12.23
C LEU A 157 -15.68 36.58 12.99
N ASP A 158 -14.50 36.12 12.60
CA ASP A 158 -13.24 36.68 13.07
C ASP A 158 -12.81 37.77 12.09
N CYS A 159 -12.78 39.03 12.57
CA CYS A 159 -12.51 40.23 11.77
C CYS A 159 -11.07 40.74 11.93
N TRP A 160 -10.14 39.88 12.33
CA TRP A 160 -8.73 40.28 12.42
C TRP A 160 -8.18 40.62 11.02
N SER A 161 -7.34 41.65 10.97
CA SER A 161 -6.54 42.01 9.80
C SER A 161 -5.06 42.01 10.19
N SER A 162 -4.19 41.49 9.32
CA SER A 162 -2.75 41.61 9.53
C SER A 162 -2.27 42.98 9.02
N PRO A 163 -1.40 43.69 9.75
CA PRO A 163 -0.67 44.81 9.18
C PRO A 163 0.29 44.28 8.11
N ASN A 164 0.25 44.85 6.91
CA ASN A 164 1.28 44.65 5.88
C ASN A 164 2.53 45.47 6.22
#